data_AF-A0A1Q7H214-F1
#
_entry.id   AF-A0A1Q7H214-F1
#
_cell.length_a   1.000
_cell.length_b   1.000
_cell.length_c   1.000
_cell.angle_alpha   90.00
_cell.angle_beta   90.00
_cell.angle_gamma   90.00
#
_symmetry.space_group_name_H-M   'P 1'
#
loop_
_entity.id
_entity.type
_entity.pdbx_description
1 polymer ?
#
loop_
_entity_poly.entity_id
_entity_poly.type
_entity_poly.pdbx_seq_one_letter_code
_entity_poly.pdbx_strand_id
1 'polypeptide(L)' 'MQFPKFCGCDTCRGDVFVYTLNRLSPHYVSTREGEIITAINLDTDQEKAKLDVVLLEGFRKVAAAPRCGAKPVTL' A
#
# COMPACT_ATOMS: atom_id res chain seq x y z
N MET A 1 11.14 0.04 -3.42
CA MET A 1 11.27 1.18 -2.47
C MET A 1 11.81 0.67 -1.14
N GLN A 2 12.72 1.40 -0.48
CA GLN A 2 13.30 1.00 0.80
C GLN A 2 13.08 2.13 1.82
N PHE A 3 12.42 1.83 2.94
CA PHE A 3 12.14 2.80 4.02
C PHE A 3 12.91 2.40 5.28
N PRO A 4 14.20 2.74 5.39
CA PRO A 4 15.10 2.20 6.42
C PRO A 4 14.69 2.55 7.85
N LYS A 5 13.84 3.58 8.05
CA LYS A 5 13.36 3.98 9.38
C LYS A 5 11.95 3.50 9.73
N PHE A 6 11.29 2.76 8.83
CA PHE A 6 9.97 2.21 9.09
C PHE A 6 10.07 0.94 9.94
N CYS A 7 9.21 0.79 10.95
CA CYS A 7 9.23 -0.33 11.90
C CYS A 7 9.15 -1.72 11.23
N GLY A 8 8.40 -1.85 10.14
CA GLY A 8 8.39 -3.07 9.32
C GLY A 8 7.68 -4.30 9.92
N CYS A 9 7.22 -4.25 11.18
CA CYS A 9 6.48 -5.35 11.80
C CYS A 9 5.12 -5.63 11.11
N ASP A 10 4.52 -6.78 11.39
CA ASP A 10 3.24 -7.19 10.79
C ASP A 10 2.11 -6.19 11.03
N THR A 11 2.04 -5.60 12.22
CA THR A 11 1.04 -4.56 12.54
C THR A 11 1.21 -3.34 11.63
N CYS A 12 2.43 -2.81 11.52
CA CYS A 12 2.70 -1.63 10.71
C CYS A 12 2.53 -1.91 9.21
N ARG A 13 2.94 -3.09 8.73
CA ARG A 13 2.69 -3.50 7.34
C ARG A 13 1.19 -3.63 7.05
N GLY A 14 0.45 -4.27 7.96
CA GLY A 14 -1.01 -4.37 7.89
C GLY A 14 -1.68 -3.00 7.86
N ASP A 15 -1.22 -2.05 8.68
CA ASP A 15 -1.76 -0.69 8.70
C ASP A 15 -1.53 0.05 7.39
N VAL A 16 -0.37 -0.13 6.76
CA VAL A 16 -0.11 0.43 5.43
C VAL A 16 -1.07 -0.18 4.40
N PHE A 17 -1.27 -1.50 4.39
CA PHE A 17 -2.23 -2.14 3.48
C PHE A 17 -3.67 -1.67 3.71
N VAL A 18 -4.11 -1.55 4.96
CA VAL A 18 -5.45 -1.05 5.29
C VAL A 18 -5.59 0.41 4.86
N TYR A 19 -4.57 1.25 5.07
CA TYR A 19 -4.59 2.64 4.63
C TYR A 19 -4.71 2.75 3.11
N THR A 20 -3.93 1.95 2.36
CA THR A 20 -3.83 2.01 0.91
C THR A 20 -5.06 1.43 0.23
N LEU A 21 -5.49 0.22 0.61
CA LEU A 21 -6.63 -0.46 -0.01
C LEU A 21 -7.95 0.31 0.18
N ASN A 22 -8.10 1.03 1.29
CA ASN A 22 -9.27 1.90 1.52
C ASN A 22 -9.29 3.17 0.66
N ARG A 23 -8.20 3.47 -0.07
CA ARG A 23 -8.05 4.66 -0.92
C ARG A 23 -7.90 4.32 -2.40
N LEU A 24 -7.70 3.06 -2.73
CA LEU A 24 -7.61 2.56 -4.09
C LEU A 24 -8.99 2.12 -4.57
N SER A 25 -9.22 2.21 -5.87
CA SER A 25 -10.41 1.61 -6.49
C SER A 25 -10.36 0.09 -6.31
N PRO A 26 -11.41 -0.55 -5.75
CA PRO A 26 -11.43 -1.99 -5.62
C PRO A 26 -11.69 -2.65 -6.98
N HIS A 27 -11.01 -3.76 -7.23
CA HIS A 27 -11.23 -4.60 -8.41
C HIS A 27 -11.68 -5.99 -7.95
N TYR A 28 -12.99 -6.21 -7.89
CA TYR A 28 -13.57 -7.52 -7.59
C TYR A 28 -13.83 -8.28 -8.89
N VAL A 29 -13.21 -9.45 -9.04
CA VAL A 29 -13.33 -10.31 -10.22
C VAL A 29 -13.71 -11.72 -9.79
N SER A 30 -14.57 -12.37 -10.58
CA SER A 30 -15.07 -13.73 -10.30
C SER A 30 -14.74 -14.75 -11.39
N THR A 31 -14.10 -14.31 -12.47
CA THR A 31 -13.69 -15.15 -13.60
C THR A 31 -12.20 -15.01 -13.88
N ARG A 32 -11.63 -16.03 -14.50
CA ARG A 32 -10.21 -16.04 -14.88
C ARG A 32 -9.89 -14.97 -15.91
N GLU A 33 -10.80 -14.73 -16.85
CA GLU A 33 -10.66 -13.67 -17.86
C GLU A 33 -10.62 -12.29 -17.21
N GLY A 34 -11.49 -12.05 -16.22
CA GLY A 34 -11.52 -10.80 -15.46
C GLY A 34 -10.26 -10.58 -14.63
N GLU A 35 -9.72 -11.64 -14.03
CA GLU A 35 -8.44 -11.61 -13.31
C GLU A 35 -7.29 -11.22 -14.23
N ILE A 36 -7.16 -11.86 -15.40
CA ILE A 36 -6.09 -11.58 -16.36
C ILE A 36 -6.16 -10.14 -16.87
N ILE A 37 -7.35 -9.67 -17.28
CA ILE A 37 -7.54 -8.30 -17.77
C ILE A 37 -7.18 -7.28 -16.69
N THR A 38 -7.62 -7.52 -15.45
CA THR A 38 -7.31 -6.64 -14.31
C THR A 38 -5.82 -6.61 -14.03
N ALA A 39 -5.15 -7.77 -14.01
CA ALA A 39 -3.71 -7.86 -13.79
C ALA A 39 -2.91 -7.07 -14.84
N ILE A 40 -3.26 -7.20 -16.13
CA ILE A 40 -2.61 -6.46 -17.21
C ILE A 40 -2.80 -4.94 -17.04
N ASN A 41 -4.01 -4.48 -16.70
CA ASN A 41 -4.28 -3.07 -16.48
C ASN A 41 -3.45 -2.49 -15.32
N LEU A 42 -3.37 -3.24 -14.21
CA LEU A 42 -2.58 -2.86 -13.03
C LEU A 42 -1.07 -2.89 -13.30
N ASP A 43 -0.62 -3.61 -14.32
CA ASP A 43 0.80 -3.72 -14.67
C ASP A 43 1.34 -2.52 -15.47
N THR A 44 0.45 -1.62 -15.91
CA THR A 44 0.86 -0.38 -16.60
C THR A 44 1.65 0.56 -15.68
N ASP A 45 2.60 1.31 -16.25
CA ASP A 45 3.42 2.25 -15.49
C ASP A 45 2.58 3.32 -14.77
N GLN A 46 1.48 3.76 -15.39
CA GLN A 46 0.58 4.74 -14.80
C GLN A 46 -0.15 4.17 -13.57
N GLU A 47 -0.65 2.94 -13.62
CA GLU A 47 -1.31 2.32 -12.47
C GLU A 47 -0.30 2.01 -11.36
N LYS A 48 0.89 1.50 -11.71
CA LYS A 48 1.99 1.32 -10.75
C LYS A 48 2.36 2.61 -10.04
N ALA A 49 2.50 3.72 -10.78
CA ALA A 49 2.81 5.02 -10.20
C ALA A 49 1.71 5.50 -9.23
N LYS A 50 0.43 5.26 -9.54
CA LYS A 50 -0.68 5.57 -8.62
C LYS A 50 -0.58 4.74 -7.33
N LEU A 51 -0.34 3.43 -7.45
CA LEU A 51 -0.17 2.54 -6.30
C LEU A 51 0.99 2.99 -5.41
N ASP A 52 2.11 3.34 -6.03
CA ASP A 52 3.33 3.82 -5.37
C ASP A 52 3.10 5.10 -4.55
N VAL A 53 2.37 6.08 -5.09
CA VAL A 53 2.01 7.32 -4.39
C VAL A 53 1.18 7.01 -3.14
N VAL A 54 0.14 6.19 -3.27
CA VAL A 54 -0.72 5.85 -2.13
C VAL A 54 0.03 5.03 -1.09
N LEU A 55 0.93 4.13 -1.51
CA LEU A 55 1.83 3.40 -0.61
C LEU A 55 2.75 4.36 0.17
N LEU A 56 3.38 5.32 -0.51
CA LEU A 56 4.23 6.34 0.12
C LEU A 56 3.46 7.13 1.19
N GLU A 57 2.22 7.51 0.92
CA GLU A 57 1.35 8.16 1.90
C GLU A 57 1.02 7.25 3.09
N GLY A 58 0.73 5.97 2.83
CA GLY A 58 0.49 4.97 3.87
C GLY A 58 1.70 4.80 4.78
N PHE A 59 2.89 4.67 4.20
CA PHE A 59 4.14 4.61 4.97
C PHE A 59 4.32 5.86 5.84
N ARG A 60 4.16 7.06 5.28
CA ARG A 60 4.27 8.32 6.05
C ARG A 60 3.26 8.37 7.19
N LYS A 61 2.00 8.01 6.93
CA LYS A 61 0.92 8.06 7.92
C LYS A 61 1.17 7.11 9.08
N VAL A 62 1.57 5.87 8.78
CA VAL A 62 1.83 4.84 9.80
C VAL A 62 3.13 5.11 10.54
N ALA A 63 4.18 5.58 9.86
CA ALA A 63 5.44 5.94 10.51
C ALA A 63 5.29 7.09 11.51
N ALA A 64 4.42 8.06 11.22
CA ALA A 64 4.15 9.19 12.12
C ALA A 64 3.38 8.79 13.39
N ALA A 65 2.64 7.67 13.39
CA ALA A 65 1.84 7.21 14.53
C ALA A 65 1.65 5.68 14.51
N PRO A 66 2.71 4.88 14.75
CA PRO A 66 2.63 3.43 14.67
C PRO A 66 1.85 2.86 15.87
N ARG A 67 0.93 1.91 15.60
CA ARG A 67 0.11 1.29 16.65
C ARG A 67 0.84 0.22 17.47
N CYS A 68 2.01 -0.21 17.02
CA CYS A 68 2.82 -1.24 17.68
C CYS A 68 3.71 -0.69 18.82
N GLY A 69 3.64 0.61 19.13
CA GLY A 69 4.48 1.24 20.16
C GLY A 69 5.89 1.62 19.70
N ALA A 70 6.21 1.45 18.41
CA ALA A 70 7.46 1.96 17.85
C ALA A 70 7.53 3.50 17.97
N LYS A 71 8.75 4.05 17.99
CA LYS A 71 8.93 5.50 18.00
C LYS A 71 8.43 6.10 16.68
N PRO A 72 7.63 7.18 16.71
CA PRO A 72 7.26 7.90 15.50
C PRO A 72 8.48 8.35 14.69
N VAL A 73 8.38 8.25 13.37
CA VAL A 73 9.41 8.72 12.44
C VAL A 73 8.78 9.47 11.27
N THR A 74 9.41 10.57 10.89
CA THR A 74 9.10 11.29 9.64
C THR A 74 9.88 10.66 8.49
N LEU A 75 9.16 10.19 7.47
CA LEU A 75 9.70 9.58 6.24
C LEU A 75 9.75 10.57 5.07
#